data_AF-F2RL14-F1
#
_entry.id   AF-F2RL14-F1
#
_cell.length_a   1.000
_cell.length_b   1.000
_cell.length_c   1.000
_cell.angle_alpha   90.00
_cell.angle_beta   90.00
_cell.angle_gamma   90.00
#
_symmetry.space_group_name_H-M   'P 1'
#
loop_
_entity.id
_entity.type
_entity.pdbx_description
1 polymer ?
#
loop_
_entity_poly.entity_id
_entity_poly.type
_entity_poly.pdbx_seq_one_letter_code
_entity_poly.pdbx_strand_id
1 'polypeptide(L)' 'MSKSRLIAGTTYDWMVTSQVGQIRQEHWGHVLGSGETEDEQLEHIRRVCAERRHVPLSEIRIVSAVFTPR' A
#
# COMPACT_ATOMS: atom_id res chain seq x y z
N MET A 1 -3.81 10.44 -11.91
CA MET A 1 -2.39 10.23 -11.58
C MET A 1 -1.86 9.19 -12.57
N SER A 2 -0.62 9.35 -13.04
CA SER A 2 -0.04 8.45 -14.06
C SER A 2 0.06 7.03 -13.48
N LYS A 3 -0.41 6.03 -14.23
CA LYS A 3 -0.35 4.62 -13.84
C LYS A 3 1.05 4.09 -14.07
N SER A 4 1.97 4.37 -13.15
CA SER A 4 3.29 3.76 -13.18
C SER A 4 3.16 2.27 -12.81
N ARG A 5 3.83 1.42 -13.59
CA ARG A 5 3.97 0.00 -13.26
C ARG A 5 5.22 -0.19 -12.42
N LEU A 6 5.16 -1.09 -11.45
CA LEU A 6 6.34 -1.54 -10.75
C LEU A 6 7.18 -2.43 -11.69
N ILE A 7 8.50 -2.27 -11.62
CA ILE A 7 9.44 -3.01 -12.44
C ILE A 7 9.49 -4.45 -11.93
N ALA A 8 9.23 -5.39 -12.83
CA ALA A 8 9.26 -6.81 -12.50
C ALA A 8 10.67 -7.22 -12.03
N GLY A 9 10.73 -7.93 -10.90
CA GLY A 9 11.98 -8.38 -10.30
C GLY A 9 12.68 -7.35 -9.40
N THR A 10 12.17 -6.11 -9.32
CA THR A 10 12.66 -5.10 -8.38
C THR A 10 11.90 -5.19 -7.07
N THR A 11 12.61 -5.21 -5.93
CA THR A 11 11.96 -5.09 -4.62
C THR A 11 11.72 -3.61 -4.34
N TYR A 12 10.53 -3.28 -3.85
CA TYR A 12 10.16 -1.94 -3.43
C TYR A 12 9.93 -1.95 -1.93
N ASP A 13 10.58 -1.04 -1.21
CA ASP A 13 10.14 -0.65 0.12
C ASP A 13 8.94 0.28 -0.04
N TRP A 14 7.92 0.12 0.79
CA TRP A 14 6.75 0.98 0.78
C TRP A 14 6.45 1.53 2.17
N MET A 15 5.94 2.76 2.17
CA MET A 15 5.36 3.42 3.34
C MET A 15 3.96 3.89 2.96
N VAL A 16 2.97 3.63 3.82
CA VAL A 16 1.65 4.25 3.70
C VAL A 16 1.22 4.91 5.00
N THR A 17 0.59 6.07 4.88
CA THR A 17 -0.23 6.62 5.96
C THR A 17 -1.68 6.25 5.66
N SER A 18 -2.29 5.45 6.53
CA SER A 18 -3.69 5.07 6.43
C SER A 18 -4.52 5.75 7.52
N GLN A 19 -5.80 5.94 7.24
CA GLN A 19 -6.80 6.37 8.22
C GLN A 19 -7.76 5.21 8.45
N VAL A 20 -7.93 4.82 9.72
CA VAL A 20 -8.88 3.81 10.19
C VAL A 20 -9.89 4.52 11.08
N GLY A 21 -11.11 4.70 10.58
CA GLY A 21 -12.09 5.58 11.23
C GLY A 21 -11.58 7.01 11.33
N GLN A 22 -11.30 7.51 12.55
CA GLN A 22 -10.73 8.84 12.80
C GLN A 22 -9.22 8.84 13.11
N ILE A 23 -8.60 7.67 13.19
CA ILE A 23 -7.21 7.54 13.62
C ILE A 23 -6.30 7.41 12.40
N ARG A 24 -5.24 8.22 12.33
CA ARG A 24 -4.18 8.10 11.33
C ARG A 24 -3.04 7.23 11.84
N GLN A 25 -2.52 6.37 10.97
CA GLN A 25 -1.47 5.41 11.30
C GLN A 25 -0.52 5.21 10.12
N GLU A 26 0.76 5.05 10.43
CA GLU A 26 1.81 4.78 9.44
C GLU A 26 2.15 3.29 9.39
N HIS A 27 2.42 2.81 8.19
CA HIS A 27 2.75 1.43 7.91
C HIS A 27 3.89 1.34 6.93
N TRP A 28 4.72 0.33 7.11
CA TRP A 28 5.90 0.08 6.31
C TRP A 28 5.97 -1.39 5.94
N GLY A 29 6.53 -1.67 4.78
CA GLY A 29 6.77 -3.03 4.31
C GLY A 29 7.58 -3.04 3.03
N HIS A 30 7.64 -4.21 2.40
CA HIS A 30 8.26 -4.37 1.09
C HIS A 30 7.37 -5.23 0.19
N VAL A 31 7.57 -5.12 -1.12
CA VAL A 31 6.91 -5.95 -2.12
C VAL A 31 7.87 -6.21 -3.28
N LEU A 32 7.86 -7.43 -3.83
CA LEU A 32 8.55 -7.72 -5.08
C LEU A 32 7.64 -7.31 -6.23
N GLY A 33 8.09 -6.35 -7.05
CA GLY A 33 7.37 -5.96 -8.25
C GLY A 33 7.23 -7.15 -9.20
N SER A 34 6.00 -7.42 -9.65
CA SER A 34 5.66 -8.47 -10.61
C SER A 34 5.08 -7.92 -11.93
N GLY A 35 5.20 -6.60 -12.15
CA GLY A 35 4.72 -5.90 -13.35
C GLY A 35 3.31 -5.30 -13.22
N GLU A 36 2.71 -5.42 -12.04
CA GLU A 36 1.48 -4.75 -11.63
C GLU A 36 1.64 -3.22 -11.55
N THR A 37 0.50 -2.55 -11.52
CA THR A 37 0.41 -1.10 -11.34
C THR A 37 0.52 -0.72 -9.86
N GLU A 38 0.94 0.53 -9.61
CA GLU A 38 0.90 1.09 -8.24
C GLU A 38 -0.51 1.00 -7.62
N ASP A 39 -1.59 1.23 -8.39
CA ASP A 39 -2.97 1.12 -7.90
C ASP A 39 -3.32 -0.29 -7.41
N GLU A 40 -2.89 -1.32 -8.15
CA GLU A 40 -3.09 -2.72 -7.75
C GLU A 40 -2.33 -3.02 -6.44
N GLN A 41 -1.14 -2.45 -6.27
CA GLN A 41 -0.39 -2.58 -5.02
C GLN A 41 -1.00 -1.79 -3.86
N LEU A 42 -1.54 -0.60 -4.12
CA LEU A 42 -2.24 0.18 -3.10
C LEU A 42 -3.45 -0.58 -2.56
N GLU A 43 -4.21 -1.27 -3.42
CA GLU A 43 -5.33 -2.10 -3.00
C GLU A 43 -4.87 -3.33 -2.21
N HIS A 44 -3.74 -3.94 -2.58
CA HIS A 44 -3.13 -5.00 -1.79
C HIS A 44 -2.71 -4.51 -0.39
N ILE A 45 -1.98 -3.39 -0.31
CA ILE A 45 -1.56 -2.79 0.97
C ILE A 45 -2.78 -2.44 1.83
N ARG A 46 -3.86 -1.92 1.23
CA ARG A 46 -5.10 -1.64 1.94
C ARG A 46 -5.71 -2.89 2.58
N ARG A 47 -5.66 -4.06 1.91
CA ARG A 47 -6.06 -5.36 2.47
C ARG A 47 -5.17 -5.77 3.63
N VAL A 48 -3.86 -5.67 3.47
CA VAL A 48 -2.89 -5.96 4.55
C VAL A 48 -3.16 -5.11 5.80
N CYS A 49 -3.44 -3.81 5.62
CA CYS A 49 -3.79 -2.93 6.73
C CYS A 49 -5.11 -3.34 7.42
N ALA A 50 -6.14 -3.69 6.63
CA ALA A 50 -7.43 -4.15 7.16
C ALA A 50 -7.28 -5.44 7.99
N GLU A 51 -6.55 -6.42 7.45
CA GLU A 51 -6.30 -7.71 8.11
C GLU A 51 -5.54 -7.54 9.42
N ARG A 52 -4.43 -6.78 9.43
CA ARG A 52 -3.63 -6.54 10.64
C ARG A 52 -4.40 -5.84 11.75
N ARG A 53 -5.39 -5.02 11.38
CA ARG A 53 -6.22 -4.26 12.33
C ARG A 53 -7.52 -4.96 12.69
N HIS A 54 -7.85 -6.07 12.04
CA HIS A 54 -9.14 -6.75 12.20
C HIS A 54 -10.33 -5.82 11.97
N VAL A 55 -10.24 -4.95 10.95
CA VAL A 55 -11.31 -4.01 10.57
C VAL A 55 -11.75 -4.23 9.12
N PRO A 56 -12.98 -3.84 8.74
CA PRO A 56 -13.41 -3.91 7.36
C PRO A 56 -12.56 -3.04 6.42
N LEU A 57 -12.39 -3.49 5.17
CA LEU A 57 -11.73 -2.73 4.10
C LEU A 57 -12.35 -1.35 3.84
N SER A 58 -13.64 -1.18 4.13
CA SER A 58 -14.35 0.10 4.00
C SER A 58 -13.90 1.14 5.03
N GLU A 59 -13.28 0.71 6.13
CA GLU A 59 -12.78 1.59 7.18
C GLU A 59 -11.33 2.04 6.94
N ILE A 60 -10.60 1.35 6.05
CA ILE A 60 -9.24 1.73 5.68
C ILE A 60 -9.27 2.69 4.50
N ARG A 61 -8.80 3.92 4.73
CA ARG A 61 -8.48 4.88 3.66
C ARG A 61 -6.98 5.08 3.59
N ILE A 62 -6.36 4.78 2.45
CA ILE A 62 -4.97 5.19 2.18
C ILE A 62 -4.97 6.70 1.94
N VAL A 63 -4.22 7.43 2.75
CA VAL A 63 -4.07 8.90 2.67
C VAL A 63 -2.91 9.26 1.78
N SER A 64 -1.79 8.57 1.96
CA SER A 64 -0.57 8.72 1.18
C SER A 64 0.15 7.39 1.10
N ALA A 65 0.90 7.20 0.02
CA ALA A 65 1.74 6.04 -0.20
C ALA A 65 3.00 6.46 -0.95
N VAL A 66 4.12 5.83 -0.61
CA VAL A 66 5.40 6.00 -1.28
C VAL A 66 5.97 4.61 -1.54
N PHE A 67 6.43 4.39 -2.77
CA PHE A 67 7.17 3.19 -3.17
C PHE A 67 8.59 3.61 -3.57
N THR A 68 9.58 3.00 -2.93
CA THR A 68 11.00 3.27 -3.19
C THR A 68 11.65 1.97 -3.64
N PRO A 69 12.20 1.90 -4.87
CA PRO A 69 12.96 0.72 -5.28
C PRO A 69 14.17 0.54 -4.37
N ARG A 70 14.42 -0.70 -3.98
CA ARG A 70 15.52 -1.11 -3.09
C ARG A 70 16.75 -1.55 -3.87
#